data_AF-A0A4S4F5A7-F1
#
_entry.id   AF-A0A4S4F5A7-F1
#
_cell.length_a   1.000
_cell.length_b   1.000
_cell.length_c   1.000
_cell.angle_alpha   90.00
_cell.angle_beta   90.00
_cell.angle_gamma   90.00
#
_symmetry.space_group_name_H-M   'P 1'
#
loop_
_entity.id
_entity.type
_entity.pdbx_description
1 polymer ?
#
loop_
_entity_poly.entity_id
_entity_poly.type
_entity_poly.pdbx_seq_one_letter_code
_entity_poly.pdbx_strand_id
1 'polypeptide(L)'
;MVGVSDNVIVTQLRDELGIPSGEDDRIRNEIQRAKSYVNAAVGDANINNDVWVDCVVACAADLFNSRNARFGVLNAGTDGLDAVRISNDPLYSVWPKLRAAGVLTGRQVIA
;
A
#
# COMPACT_ATOMS: atom_id res chain seq x y z
N MET A 1 14.89 -9.98 13.96
CA MET A 1 13.96 -8.89 13.63
C MET A 1 12.99 -8.74 14.78
N VAL A 2 13.02 -7.63 15.51
CA VAL A 2 11.97 -7.29 16.49
C VAL A 2 10.72 -7.01 15.66
N GLY A 3 9.79 -7.97 15.63
CA GLY A 3 8.57 -7.86 14.85
C GLY A 3 7.78 -6.66 15.33
N VAL A 4 7.64 -5.65 14.47
CA VAL A 4 6.67 -4.58 14.69
C VAL A 4 5.32 -5.25 14.91
N SER A 5 4.69 -4.93 16.04
CA SER A 5 3.43 -5.58 16.44
C SER A 5 2.35 -5.20 15.44
N ASP A 6 1.60 -6.18 14.93
CA ASP A 6 0.52 -5.98 13.96
C ASP A 6 -0.48 -4.91 14.37
N ASN A 7 -0.68 -4.72 15.68
CA ASN A 7 -1.53 -3.67 16.22
C ASN A 7 -1.06 -2.25 15.87
N VAL A 8 0.25 -2.01 15.77
CA VAL A 8 0.79 -0.68 15.37
C VAL A 8 0.43 -0.38 13.91
N ILE A 9 0.55 -1.38 13.03
CA ILE A 9 0.22 -1.25 11.61
C ILE A 9 -1.29 -1.04 11.43
N VAL A 10 -2.12 -1.73 12.21
CA VAL A 10 -3.57 -1.56 12.20
C VAL A 10 -3.97 -0.14 12.62
N THR A 11 -3.36 0.40 13.68
CA THR A 11 -3.62 1.78 14.13
C THR A 11 -3.23 2.80 13.07
N GLN A 12 -2.02 2.70 12.51
CA GLN A 12 -1.56 3.62 11.47
C GLN A 12 -2.44 3.58 10.21
N LEU A 13 -2.84 2.38 9.77
CA LEU A 13 -3.72 2.26 8.61
C LEU A 13 -5.11 2.85 8.87
N ARG A 14 -5.64 2.71 10.09
CA ARG A 14 -6.91 3.35 10.47
C ARG A 14 -6.82 4.86 10.43
N ASP A 15 -5.75 5.42 10.98
CA ASP A 15 -5.51 6.87 10.97
C ASP A 15 -5.37 7.39 9.53
N GLU A 16 -4.68 6.64 8.66
CA GLU A 16 -4.49 7.02 7.25
C GLU A 16 -5.78 6.92 6.41
N LEU A 17 -6.63 5.93 6.67
CA LEU A 17 -7.87 5.71 5.91
C LEU A 17 -9.12 6.40 6.51
N GLY A 18 -9.02 6.96 7.72
CA GLY A 18 -10.15 7.60 8.40
C GLY A 18 -11.33 6.65 8.68
N ILE A 19 -11.08 5.35 8.82
CA ILE A 19 -12.13 4.33 8.97
C ILE A 19 -12.64 4.30 10.42
N PRO A 20 -13.95 4.44 10.66
CA PRO A 20 -14.53 4.22 11.98
C PRO A 20 -14.43 2.75 12.41
N SER A 21 -14.31 2.50 13.70
CA SER A 21 -14.18 1.16 14.29
C SER A 21 -15.25 0.19 13.76
N GLY A 22 -14.83 -0.93 13.15
CA GLY A 22 -15.74 -1.97 12.64
C GLY A 22 -15.18 -2.84 11.51
N GLU A 23 -14.15 -2.40 10.78
CA GLU A 23 -13.56 -3.14 9.64
C GLU A 23 -12.24 -3.87 9.97
N ASP A 24 -12.03 -4.29 11.22
CA ASP A 24 -10.73 -4.74 11.70
C ASP A 24 -10.24 -6.03 11.06
N ASP A 25 -11.14 -6.97 10.79
CA ASP A 25 -10.80 -8.21 10.09
C ASP A 25 -10.42 -7.93 8.63
N ARG A 26 -11.05 -6.94 8.01
CA ARG A 26 -10.74 -6.52 6.64
C ARG A 26 -9.40 -5.80 6.59
N ILE A 27 -9.15 -4.87 7.50
CA ILE A 27 -7.86 -4.17 7.66
C ILE A 27 -6.73 -5.19 7.87
N ARG A 28 -6.92 -6.16 8.78
CA ARG A 28 -5.93 -7.20 9.05
C ARG A 28 -5.63 -8.06 7.82
N ASN A 29 -6.65 -8.42 7.04
CA ASN A 29 -6.49 -9.18 5.80
C ASN A 29 -5.72 -8.40 4.74
N GLU A 30 -6.01 -7.10 4.54
CA GLU A 30 -5.26 -6.29 3.57
C GLU A 30 -3.81 -6.05 4.04
N ILE A 31 -3.56 -5.89 5.34
CA ILE A 31 -2.20 -5.82 5.90
C ILE A 31 -1.42 -7.11 5.62
N GLN A 32 -2.02 -8.30 5.78
CA GLN A 32 -1.34 -9.56 5.48
C GLN A 32 -0.98 -9.68 3.99
N ARG A 33 -1.86 -9.22 3.10
CA ARG A 33 -1.60 -9.19 1.65
C ARG A 33 -0.51 -8.18 1.31
N ALA A 34 -0.56 -6.99 1.89
CA ALA A 34 0.45 -5.95 1.74
C ALA A 34 1.83 -6.43 2.19
N LYS A 35 1.93 -7.07 3.36
CA LYS A 35 3.17 -7.70 3.83
C LYS A 35 3.73 -8.69 2.83
N SER A 36 2.89 -9.55 2.24
CA SER A 36 3.32 -10.52 1.23
C SER A 36 3.92 -9.83 -0.01
N TYR A 37 3.27 -8.77 -0.51
CA TYR A 37 3.78 -8.02 -1.66
C TYR A 37 5.06 -7.25 -1.35
N VAL A 38 5.11 -6.54 -0.21
CA VAL A 38 6.28 -5.76 0.21
C VAL A 38 7.46 -6.68 0.50
N ASN A 39 7.26 -7.81 1.17
CA ASN A 39 8.35 -8.76 1.43
C ASN A 39 8.88 -9.37 0.12
N ALA A 40 8.00 -9.72 -0.83
CA ALA A 40 8.42 -10.20 -2.14
C ALA A 40 9.20 -9.13 -2.93
N ALA A 41 8.81 -7.86 -2.79
CA ALA A 41 9.51 -6.74 -3.41
C ALA A 41 10.87 -6.49 -2.75
N VAL A 42 10.95 -6.42 -1.43
CA VAL A 42 12.19 -6.18 -0.68
C VAL A 42 13.20 -7.31 -0.91
N GLY A 43 12.74 -8.55 -1.02
CA GLY A 43 13.62 -9.71 -1.17
C GLY A 43 14.63 -9.80 -0.02
N ASP A 44 15.91 -9.93 -0.36
CA ASP A 44 17.02 -10.00 0.60
C ASP A 44 17.58 -8.62 1.00
N ALA A 45 16.98 -7.52 0.52
CA ALA A 45 17.47 -6.18 0.80
C ALA A 45 17.25 -5.82 2.28
N ASN A 46 18.31 -5.29 2.91
CA ASN A 46 18.23 -4.82 4.28
C ASN A 46 17.67 -3.39 4.31
N ILE A 47 16.40 -3.23 4.67
CA ILE A 47 15.76 -1.93 4.84
C ILE A 47 15.47 -1.63 6.30
N ASN A 48 15.41 -0.34 6.64
CA ASN A 48 14.98 0.08 7.96
C ASN A 48 13.54 -0.39 8.22
N ASN A 49 13.27 -0.92 9.42
CA ASN A 49 11.94 -1.34 9.87
C ASN A 49 10.91 -0.23 9.70
N ASP A 50 11.25 1.04 9.97
CA ASP A 50 10.30 2.16 9.84
C ASP A 50 9.86 2.36 8.38
N VAL A 51 10.80 2.18 7.44
CA VAL A 51 10.50 2.26 6.00
C VAL A 51 9.69 1.05 5.54
N TRP A 52 9.98 -0.14 6.09
CA TRP A 52 9.18 -1.33 5.81
C TRP A 52 7.73 -1.15 6.27
N VAL A 53 7.52 -0.60 7.47
CA VAL A 53 6.17 -0.32 8.00
C VAL A 53 5.45 0.68 7.10
N ASP A 54 6.10 1.79 6.73
CA ASP A 54 5.53 2.81 5.84
C ASP A 54 5.14 2.23 4.46
N CYS A 55 5.95 1.34 3.90
CA CYS A 55 5.62 0.61 2.67
C CYS A 55 4.41 -0.32 2.83
N VAL A 56 4.31 -1.04 3.95
CA VAL A 56 3.19 -1.94 4.23
C VAL A 56 1.89 -1.17 4.42
N VAL A 57 1.91 -0.05 5.13
CA VAL A 57 0.73 0.80 5.35
C VAL A 57 0.24 1.37 4.02
N ALA A 58 1.13 1.95 3.21
CA ALA A 58 0.79 2.50 1.90
C ALA A 58 0.20 1.43 0.94
N CYS A 59 0.82 0.23 0.89
CA CYS A 59 0.30 -0.88 0.09
C CYS A 59 -1.07 -1.36 0.58
N ALA A 60 -1.27 -1.46 1.90
CA ALA A 60 -2.56 -1.85 2.47
C ALA A 60 -3.64 -0.80 2.18
N ALA A 61 -3.31 0.49 2.22
CA ALA A 61 -4.20 1.59 1.87
C ALA A 61 -4.62 1.51 0.39
N ASP A 62 -3.67 1.27 -0.52
CA ASP A 62 -3.94 1.11 -1.95
C ASP A 62 -4.84 -0.11 -2.24
N LEU A 63 -4.59 -1.25 -1.59
CA LEU A 63 -5.42 -2.45 -1.72
C LEU A 63 -6.84 -2.22 -1.20
N PHE A 64 -6.97 -1.53 -0.08
CA PHE A 64 -8.26 -1.18 0.51
C PHE A 64 -9.04 -0.22 -0.41
N ASN A 65 -8.38 0.83 -0.90
CA ASN A 65 -8.97 1.83 -1.79
C ASN A 65 -9.27 1.28 -3.19
N SER A 66 -8.44 0.40 -3.75
CA SER A 66 -8.71 -0.24 -5.05
C SER A 66 -9.97 -1.10 -5.01
N ARG A 67 -10.27 -1.73 -3.87
CA ARG A 67 -11.55 -2.44 -3.65
C ARG A 67 -12.74 -1.49 -3.57
N ASN A 68 -12.57 -0.30 -2.98
CA ASN A 68 -13.61 0.73 -2.95
C ASN A 68 -13.77 1.41 -4.34
N ALA A 69 -12.70 1.57 -5.11
CA ALA A 69 -12.72 2.20 -6.43
C ALA A 69 -13.46 1.38 -7.50
N ARG A 70 -13.65 0.06 -7.28
CA ARG A 70 -14.59 -0.76 -8.07
C ARG A 70 -16.03 -0.27 -8.00
N PHE A 71 -16.39 0.53 -6.99
CA PHE A 71 -17.69 1.20 -6.89
C PHE A 71 -17.74 2.58 -7.56
N GLY A 72 -16.69 2.96 -8.30
CA GLY A 72 -16.67 4.14 -9.16
C GLY A 72 -16.23 5.40 -8.42
N VAL A 73 -14.93 5.73 -8.50
CA VAL A 73 -14.49 7.11 -8.24
C VAL A 73 -14.82 7.93 -9.48
N LEU A 74 -15.97 8.60 -9.46
CA LEU A 74 -16.37 9.58 -10.47
C LEU A 74 -15.66 10.89 -10.13
N ASN A 75 -14.65 11.26 -10.91
CA ASN A 75 -14.13 12.62 -10.87
C ASN A 75 -15.15 13.53 -11.58
N ALA A 76 -15.91 14.32 -10.83
CA ALA A 76 -16.88 15.27 -11.38
C ALA A 76 -16.18 16.56 -11.78
N GLY A 77 -15.43 16.52 -12.89
CA GLY A 77 -14.93 17.71 -13.57
C GLY A 77 -15.99 18.35 -14.48
N THR A 78 -15.88 19.66 -14.72
CA THR A 78 -16.87 20.46 -15.47
C THR A 78 -17.02 20.12 -16.96
N ASP A 79 -16.10 19.34 -17.55
CA ASP A 79 -16.07 19.04 -19.01
C ASP A 79 -16.20 17.54 -19.38
N GLY A 80 -16.46 16.65 -18.42
CA GLY A 80 -16.68 15.23 -18.70
C GLY A 80 -16.05 14.28 -17.67
N LEU A 81 -16.54 13.04 -17.67
CA LEU A 81 -16.04 11.96 -16.82
C LEU A 81 -14.85 11.26 -17.51
N ASP A 82 -13.63 11.70 -17.26
CA ASP A 82 -12.46 10.93 -17.64
C ASP A 82 -12.19 9.84 -16.59
N ALA A 83 -12.25 8.58 -17.02
CA ALA A 83 -11.89 7.44 -16.19
C ALA A 83 -10.39 7.49 -15.90
N VAL A 84 -10.01 8.01 -14.74
CA VAL A 84 -8.64 7.88 -14.24
C VAL A 84 -8.40 6.39 -13.99
N ARG A 85 -7.62 5.76 -14.88
CA ARG A 85 -7.14 4.39 -14.65
C ARG A 85 -6.17 4.42 -13.47
N ILE A 86 -6.69 4.13 -12.27
CA ILE A 86 -5.86 3.84 -11.11
C ILE A 86 -5.00 2.62 -11.49
N SER A 87 -3.69 2.71 -11.25
CA SER A 87 -2.77 1.59 -11.51
C SER A 87 -3.25 0.37 -10.72
N ASN A 88 -3.42 -0.77 -11.41
CA ASN A 88 -3.73 -2.04 -10.75
C ASN A 88 -2.49 -2.65 -10.06
N ASP A 89 -1.33 -2.00 -10.15
CA ASP A 89 -0.12 -2.43 -9.45
C ASP A 89 -0.26 -2.15 -7.94
N PRO A 90 -0.35 -3.19 -7.08
CA PRO A 90 -0.50 -3.02 -5.64
C PRO A 90 0.71 -2.35 -4.97
N LEU A 91 1.84 -2.21 -5.68
CA LEU A 91 3.07 -1.61 -5.17
C LEU A 91 3.35 -0.22 -5.75
N TYR A 92 2.40 0.37 -6.50
CA TYR A 92 2.61 1.66 -7.17
C TYR A 92 3.07 2.77 -6.21
N SER A 93 2.42 2.91 -5.04
CA SER A 93 2.82 3.87 -4.00
C SER A 93 4.07 3.48 -3.22
N VAL A 94 4.45 2.20 -3.26
CA VAL A 94 5.57 1.62 -2.53
C VAL A 94 6.89 1.80 -3.27
N TRP A 95 6.87 1.77 -4.61
CA TRP A 95 8.10 1.86 -5.42
C TRP A 95 8.97 3.10 -5.14
N PRO A 96 8.42 4.32 -4.99
CA PRO A 96 9.22 5.49 -4.64
C PRO A 96 9.89 5.36 -3.27
N LYS A 97 9.20 4.76 -2.28
CA LYS A 97 9.69 4.56 -0.91
C LYS A 97 10.83 3.54 -0.88
N LEU A 98 10.66 2.41 -1.58
CA LEU A 98 11.70 1.38 -1.73
C LEU A 98 12.93 1.92 -2.47
N ARG A 99 12.73 2.73 -3.53
CA ARG A 99 13.84 3.37 -4.24
C ARG A 99 14.63 4.33 -3.33
N ALA A 100 13.95 5.13 -2.52
CA ALA A 100 14.60 6.02 -1.55
C ALA A 100 15.40 5.24 -0.49
N ALA A 101 14.97 4.02 -0.16
CA ALA A 101 15.68 3.11 0.74
C ALA A 101 16.83 2.33 0.06
N GLY A 102 17.10 2.56 -1.22
CA GLY A 102 18.16 1.88 -1.97
C GLY A 102 17.76 0.51 -2.52
N VAL A 103 16.47 0.14 -2.48
CA VAL A 103 15.96 -1.10 -3.06
C VAL A 103 15.64 -0.88 -4.54
N LEU A 104 16.38 -1.56 -5.43
CA LEU A 104 16.22 -1.50 -6.87
C LEU A 104 15.08 -2.41 -7.36
N THR A 105 13.85 -2.10 -6.95
CA THR A 105 12.65 -2.88 -7.31
C THR A 105 11.61 -2.02 -8.00
N GLY A 106 10.88 -2.60 -8.96
CA GLY A 106 9.99 -1.89 -9.89
C GLY A 106 10.58 -1.83 -11.31
N ARG A 107 9.94 -1.10 -12.24
CA ARG A 107 10.17 -1.02 -13.72
C ARG A 107 11.57 -0.51 -14.17
N GLN A 108 12.63 -0.85 -13.44
CA GLN A 108 14.02 -0.86 -13.89
C GLN A 108 14.48 -2.31 -14.06
N VAL A 109 13.77 -3.09 -14.88
CA VAL A 109 14.42 -4.19 -15.59
C VAL A 109 15.00 -3.55 -16.85
N ILE A 110 16.21 -3.01 -16.73
CA ILE A 110 17.05 -2.81 -17.91
C ILE A 110 17.72 -4.16 -18.13
N ALA A 111 17.23 -4.90 -19.13
CA ALA A 111 17.99 -5.94 -19.81
C ALA A 111 18.48 -5.34 -21.13
#